data_AF-A0A8C0GCS5-F1
#
_entry.id   AF-A0A8C0GCS5-F1
#
_cell.length_a   1.000
_cell.length_b   1.000
_cell.length_c   1.000
_cell.angle_alpha   90.00
_cell.angle_beta   90.00
_cell.angle_gamma   90.00
#
_symmetry.space_group_name_H-M   'P 1'
#
loop_
_entity.id
_entity.type
_entity.pdbx_description
1 polymer ?
#
loop_
_entity_poly.entity_id
_entity_poly.type
_entity_poly.pdbx_seq_one_letter_code
_entity_poly.pdbx_strand_id
1 'polypeptide(L)'
;IRTRTVLCIRKIGPSEEETLDNINCLTHRPIEKEPCNNQSCPPQWVALDWSECTPKCGPGFKHRIVLCKSSDLSKTFPAAQCQEESKPPVRIRCSLGRCPPPRWVTGDWGQCSAQCGLGQQMRTVQCLSYTGQASSECLETVRPPSMQQCESKCDSTPISNTEECKDVNKVAYCPLVLKFKFCSRAYFRQMCCKTCQGH
;
A
#
# COMPACT_ATOMS: atom_id res chain seq x y z
N ILE A 1 26.16 14.49 -39.11
CA ILE A 1 26.04 15.43 -40.25
C ILE A 1 27.35 16.20 -40.31
N ARG A 2 27.96 16.35 -41.49
CA ARG A 2 29.11 17.23 -41.69
C ARG A 2 28.61 18.55 -42.26
N THR A 3 29.01 19.65 -41.64
CA THR A 3 28.64 20.99 -42.08
C THR A 3 29.86 21.64 -42.70
N ARG A 4 29.72 22.22 -43.89
CA ARG A 4 30.76 23.02 -44.54
C ARG A 4 30.24 24.44 -44.74
N THR A 5 31.11 25.42 -44.54
CA THR A 5 30.78 26.81 -44.87
C THR A 5 30.88 26.99 -46.38
N VAL A 6 29.81 27.45 -47.01
CA VAL A 6 29.77 27.76 -48.44
C VAL A 6 29.68 29.28 -48.58
N LEU A 7 30.64 29.87 -49.30
CA LEU A 7 30.70 31.31 -49.55
C LEU A 7 30.58 31.56 -51.05
N CYS A 8 29.78 32.54 -51.44
CA CYS A 8 29.74 33.05 -52.80
C CYS A 8 30.95 33.98 -52.99
N ILE A 9 31.86 33.64 -53.91
CA ILE A 9 33.07 34.42 -54.17
C ILE A 9 33.09 34.89 -55.63
N ARG A 10 33.48 36.14 -55.84
CA ARG A 10 33.75 36.73 -57.15
C ARG A 10 35.26 36.98 -57.28
N LYS A 11 35.89 36.42 -58.30
CA LYS A 11 37.31 36.69 -58.60
C LYS A 11 37.42 38.01 -59.37
N ILE A 12 38.16 38.96 -58.81
CA ILE A 12 38.37 40.31 -59.37
C ILE A 12 39.74 40.39 -60.07
N GLY A 13 40.72 39.59 -59.62
CA GLY A 13 42.05 39.49 -60.20
C GLY A 13 42.71 38.13 -59.95
N PRO A 14 44.02 37.99 -60.25
CA PRO A 14 44.74 36.73 -60.06
C PRO A 14 44.88 36.29 -58.60
N SER A 15 44.80 37.23 -57.65
CA SER A 15 44.86 36.97 -56.20
C SER A 15 43.80 37.73 -55.39
N GLU A 16 42.90 38.46 -56.04
CA GLU A 16 41.85 39.24 -55.38
C GLU A 16 40.48 38.58 -55.57
N GLU A 17 39.85 38.25 -54.44
CA GLU A 17 38.54 37.62 -54.37
C GLU A 17 37.65 38.40 -53.39
N GLU A 18 36.39 38.61 -53.77
CA GLU A 18 35.39 39.30 -52.96
C GLU A 18 34.27 38.32 -52.58
N THR A 19 33.91 38.26 -51.29
CA THR A 19 32.75 37.51 -50.80
C THR A 19 31.47 38.30 -51.02
N LEU A 20 30.52 37.72 -51.75
CA LEU A 20 29.23 38.32 -52.07
C LEU A 20 28.09 37.64 -51.29
N ASP A 21 26.91 38.27 -51.34
CA ASP A 21 25.67 37.63 -50.86
C ASP A 21 25.30 36.41 -51.73
N ASN A 22 24.76 35.39 -51.08
CA ASN A 22 24.37 34.10 -51.66
C ASN A 22 23.38 34.23 -52.81
N ILE A 23 22.62 35.32 -52.88
CA ILE A 23 21.67 35.62 -53.97
C ILE A 23 22.39 35.74 -55.32
N ASN A 24 23.69 36.03 -55.33
CA ASN A 24 24.47 36.15 -56.57
C ASN A 24 25.03 34.81 -57.08
N CYS A 25 24.96 33.75 -56.28
CA CYS A 25 25.43 32.40 -56.62
C CYS A 25 24.29 31.38 -56.50
N LEU A 26 23.22 31.57 -57.29
CA LEU A 26 22.02 30.72 -57.25
C LEU A 26 22.22 29.35 -57.91
N THR A 27 23.16 29.26 -58.86
CA THR A 27 23.42 28.05 -59.64
C THR A 27 24.66 27.33 -59.10
N HIS A 28 24.62 25.99 -59.08
CA HIS A 28 25.73 25.13 -58.61
C HIS A 28 26.19 25.32 -57.16
N ARG A 29 25.36 25.91 -56.29
CA ARG A 29 25.65 26.03 -54.85
C ARG A 29 25.85 24.63 -54.23
N PRO A 30 27.03 24.36 -53.62
CA PRO A 30 27.27 23.09 -52.92
C PRO A 30 26.32 22.90 -51.73
N ILE A 31 25.96 21.65 -51.44
CA ILE A 31 25.15 21.32 -50.26
C ILE A 31 25.97 21.59 -49.01
N GLU A 32 25.49 22.50 -48.15
CA GLU A 32 26.15 22.92 -46.90
C GLU A 32 26.12 21.84 -45.81
N LYS A 33 25.13 20.96 -45.87
CA LYS A 33 24.89 19.89 -44.89
C LYS A 33 24.84 18.56 -45.61
N GLU A 34 25.86 17.74 -45.40
CA GLU A 34 25.87 16.38 -45.91
C GLU A 34 25.78 15.36 -44.76
N PRO A 35 25.12 14.21 -44.97
CA PRO A 35 25.18 13.13 -44.00
C PRO A 35 26.64 12.72 -43.80
N CYS A 36 27.09 12.60 -42.54
CA CYS A 36 28.39 12.02 -42.25
C CYS A 36 28.23 10.51 -42.13
N ASN A 37 29.14 9.74 -42.71
CA ASN A 37 29.07 8.28 -42.82
C ASN A 37 27.80 7.81 -43.54
N ASN A 38 27.96 7.17 -44.71
CA ASN A 38 26.85 6.59 -45.48
C ASN A 38 26.22 5.35 -44.78
N GLN A 39 26.56 5.11 -43.51
CA GLN A 39 26.06 4.05 -42.66
C GLN A 39 25.19 4.67 -41.57
N SER A 40 24.02 4.07 -41.34
CA SER A 40 23.14 4.45 -40.25
C SER A 40 23.91 4.45 -38.94
N CYS A 41 23.80 5.53 -38.14
CA CYS A 41 24.44 5.58 -36.84
C CYS A 41 23.99 4.39 -35.97
N PRO A 42 24.90 3.80 -35.17
CA PRO A 42 24.56 2.69 -34.30
C PRO A 42 23.47 3.12 -33.31
N PRO A 43 22.60 2.19 -32.88
CA PRO A 43 21.56 2.51 -31.91
C PRO A 43 22.19 2.83 -30.55
N GLN A 44 21.47 3.63 -29.76
CA GLN A 44 21.93 4.16 -28.48
C GLN A 44 20.93 3.83 -27.38
N TRP A 45 21.45 3.73 -26.15
CA TRP A 45 20.60 3.59 -24.98
C TRP A 45 19.92 4.91 -24.64
N VAL A 46 18.60 4.83 -24.46
CA VAL A 46 17.76 5.95 -24.05
C VAL A 46 17.14 5.57 -22.72
N ALA A 47 17.51 6.31 -21.68
CA ALA A 47 16.94 6.16 -20.34
C ALA A 47 15.71 7.04 -20.20
N LEU A 48 14.59 6.43 -19.82
CA LEU A 48 13.35 7.13 -19.50
C LEU A 48 13.44 7.73 -18.08
N ASP A 49 12.40 8.46 -17.70
CA ASP A 49 12.25 9.02 -16.37
C ASP A 49 12.27 7.95 -15.28
N TRP A 50 12.76 8.37 -14.13
CA TRP A 50 12.73 7.54 -12.94
C TRP A 50 11.31 7.41 -12.40
N SER A 51 10.98 6.21 -11.94
CA SER A 51 9.85 5.97 -11.06
C SER A 51 10.03 6.76 -9.76
N GLU A 52 8.93 6.85 -9.02
CA GLU A 52 9.01 7.29 -7.64
C GLU A 52 9.82 6.28 -6.80
N CYS A 53 10.43 6.78 -5.72
CA CYS A 53 11.14 5.94 -4.77
C CYS A 53 10.15 5.04 -4.01
N THR A 54 10.46 3.75 -3.92
CA THR A 54 9.71 2.80 -3.10
C THR A 54 10.63 2.13 -2.07
N PRO A 55 10.23 2.10 -0.78
CA PRO A 55 9.01 2.67 -0.21
C PRO A 55 9.00 4.22 -0.13
N LYS A 56 7.84 4.79 0.20
CA LYS A 56 7.60 6.26 0.27
C LYS A 56 8.26 6.96 1.47
N CYS A 57 9.05 6.25 2.25
CA CYS A 57 9.85 6.74 3.37
C CYS A 57 11.06 5.82 3.53
N GLY A 58 12.11 6.29 4.21
CA GLY A 58 13.28 5.50 4.51
C GLY A 58 14.09 5.10 3.27
N PRO A 59 14.97 4.09 3.39
CA PRO A 59 15.79 3.61 2.29
C PRO A 59 14.96 2.79 1.30
N GLY A 60 15.19 3.01 0.01
CA GLY A 60 14.44 2.38 -1.06
C GLY A 60 15.16 2.41 -2.40
N PHE A 61 14.41 2.11 -3.45
CA PHE A 61 14.91 2.13 -4.82
C PHE A 61 13.91 2.82 -5.75
N LYS A 62 14.45 3.47 -6.78
CA LYS A 62 13.68 3.88 -7.95
C LYS A 62 14.20 3.17 -9.18
N HIS A 63 13.29 2.92 -10.11
CA HIS A 63 13.53 2.17 -11.32
C HIS A 63 13.26 3.05 -12.54
N ARG A 64 13.90 2.77 -13.66
CA ARG A 64 13.57 3.42 -14.93
C ARG A 64 13.67 2.41 -16.05
N ILE A 65 12.99 2.69 -17.15
CA ILE A 65 13.11 1.87 -18.35
C ILE A 65 14.29 2.40 -19.17
N VAL A 66 15.07 1.48 -19.75
CA VAL A 66 16.18 1.79 -20.64
C VAL A 66 15.93 1.05 -21.95
N LEU A 67 15.81 1.80 -23.04
CA LEU A 67 15.47 1.27 -24.36
C LEU A 67 16.64 1.46 -25.32
N CYS A 68 16.90 0.45 -26.15
CA CYS A 68 17.82 0.60 -27.27
C CYS A 68 17.06 1.25 -28.42
N LYS A 69 17.45 2.45 -28.85
CA LYS A 69 16.78 3.19 -29.91
C LYS A 69 17.73 3.57 -31.03
N SER A 70 17.18 3.68 -32.23
CA SER A 70 17.82 4.34 -33.38
C SER A 70 18.31 5.75 -33.02
N SER A 71 19.28 6.26 -33.78
CA SER A 71 19.87 7.59 -33.56
C SER A 71 18.87 8.75 -33.70
N ASP A 72 17.83 8.57 -34.51
CA ASP A 72 16.70 9.50 -34.69
C ASP A 72 15.55 9.23 -33.69
N LEU A 73 15.74 8.29 -32.74
CA LEU A 73 14.81 7.92 -31.67
C LEU A 73 13.45 7.37 -32.14
N SER A 74 13.29 7.13 -33.44
CA SER A 74 12.03 6.72 -34.07
C SER A 74 11.73 5.24 -33.86
N LYS A 75 12.75 4.39 -34.02
CA LYS A 75 12.67 2.93 -33.89
C LYS A 75 13.30 2.44 -32.60
N THR A 76 12.61 1.53 -31.92
CA THR A 76 13.13 0.78 -30.76
C THR A 76 13.61 -0.60 -31.20
N PHE A 77 14.77 -1.00 -30.71
CA PHE A 77 15.44 -2.26 -31.02
C PHE A 77 15.55 -3.17 -29.77
N PRO A 78 15.82 -4.48 -29.96
CA PRO A 78 16.21 -5.36 -28.87
C PRO A 78 17.47 -4.86 -28.15
N ALA A 79 17.57 -5.15 -26.85
CA ALA A 79 18.69 -4.75 -25.99
C ALA A 79 20.08 -5.13 -26.57
N ALA A 80 20.19 -6.30 -27.21
CA ALA A 80 21.43 -6.81 -27.78
C ALA A 80 22.00 -5.96 -28.94
N GLN A 81 21.23 -5.03 -29.50
CA GLN A 81 21.70 -4.14 -30.57
C GLN A 81 22.48 -2.94 -30.04
N CYS A 82 22.38 -2.64 -28.74
CA CYS A 82 23.15 -1.59 -28.08
C CYS A 82 24.29 -2.19 -27.23
N GLN A 83 25.39 -1.45 -27.08
CA GLN A 83 26.55 -1.88 -26.29
C GLN A 83 26.22 -1.94 -24.80
N GLU A 84 26.34 -3.10 -24.17
CA GLU A 84 25.94 -3.31 -22.77
C GLU A 84 26.80 -2.48 -21.79
N GLU A 85 28.07 -2.19 -22.11
CA GLU A 85 28.97 -1.36 -21.28
C GLU A 85 28.47 0.08 -21.13
N SER A 86 27.74 0.57 -22.15
CA SER A 86 27.17 1.92 -22.16
C SER A 86 25.76 1.98 -21.57
N LYS A 87 25.22 0.84 -21.10
CA LYS A 87 23.85 0.75 -20.61
C LYS A 87 23.67 1.51 -19.30
N PRO A 88 22.79 2.52 -19.27
CA PRO A 88 22.50 3.24 -18.04
C PRO A 88 21.88 2.34 -16.96
N PRO A 89 22.08 2.63 -15.66
CA PRO A 89 21.48 1.86 -14.59
C PRO A 89 19.96 1.89 -14.65
N VAL A 90 19.33 0.72 -14.52
CA VAL A 90 17.87 0.54 -14.48
C VAL A 90 17.30 0.78 -13.09
N ARG A 91 18.16 0.67 -12.05
CA ARG A 91 17.78 0.78 -10.64
C ARG A 91 18.83 1.58 -9.87
N ILE A 92 18.38 2.55 -9.07
CA ILE A 92 19.26 3.28 -8.14
C ILE A 92 18.65 3.39 -6.74
N ARG A 93 19.53 3.51 -5.74
CA ARG A 93 19.13 3.73 -4.35
C ARG A 93 18.56 5.14 -4.18
N CYS A 94 17.58 5.25 -3.29
CA CYS A 94 17.04 6.51 -2.82
C CYS A 94 16.80 6.41 -1.31
N SER A 95 16.79 7.55 -0.63
CA SER A 95 16.42 7.64 0.78
C SER A 95 15.48 8.80 0.95
N LEU A 96 14.29 8.52 1.44
CA LEU A 96 13.30 9.52 1.82
C LEU A 96 13.36 9.77 3.33
N GLY A 97 12.50 10.66 3.83
CA GLY A 97 12.39 10.95 5.26
C GLY A 97 12.11 9.70 6.11
N ARG A 98 12.28 9.79 7.43
CA ARG A 98 12.05 8.65 8.32
C ARG A 98 10.63 8.10 8.15
N CYS A 99 10.51 6.78 8.18
CA CYS A 99 9.20 6.15 8.15
C CYS A 99 8.42 6.43 9.43
N PRO A 100 7.08 6.55 9.34
CA PRO A 100 6.25 6.60 10.53
C PRO A 100 6.54 5.39 11.43
N PRO A 101 6.61 5.59 12.76
CA PRO A 101 6.84 4.49 13.67
C PRO A 101 5.67 3.50 13.61
N PRO A 102 5.90 2.22 13.94
CA PRO A 102 4.83 1.25 14.06
C PRO A 102 3.88 1.63 15.18
N ARG A 103 2.61 1.23 15.03
CA ARG A 103 1.53 1.58 15.97
C ARG A 103 0.69 0.36 16.29
N TRP A 104 0.10 0.37 17.49
CA TRP A 104 -0.93 -0.59 17.85
C TRP A 104 -2.19 -0.33 17.03
N VAL A 105 -2.71 -1.39 16.44
CA VAL A 105 -3.97 -1.41 15.72
C VAL A 105 -4.84 -2.46 16.40
N THR A 106 -6.08 -2.06 16.69
CA THR A 106 -7.07 -2.91 17.34
C THR A 106 -8.15 -3.29 16.35
N GLY A 107 -8.55 -4.56 16.34
CA GLY A 107 -9.79 -4.97 15.70
C GLY A 107 -11.00 -4.62 16.56
N ASP A 108 -12.18 -4.96 16.03
CA ASP A 108 -13.43 -4.86 16.75
C ASP A 108 -13.47 -5.83 17.94
N TRP A 109 -14.28 -5.48 18.95
CA TRP A 109 -14.58 -6.39 20.03
C TRP A 109 -15.40 -7.57 19.51
N GLY A 110 -14.98 -8.77 19.87
CA GLY A 110 -15.76 -9.99 19.67
C GLY A 110 -17.00 -10.00 20.55
N GLN A 111 -17.83 -11.03 20.38
CA GLN A 111 -19.04 -11.21 21.18
C GLN A 111 -18.71 -11.37 22.67
N CYS A 112 -19.59 -10.86 23.52
CA CYS A 112 -19.50 -11.08 24.96
C CYS A 112 -19.61 -12.58 25.27
N SER A 113 -18.73 -13.09 26.13
CA SER A 113 -18.71 -14.50 26.54
C SER A 113 -19.99 -14.92 27.28
N ALA A 114 -20.69 -13.96 27.89
CA ALA A 114 -21.94 -14.20 28.58
C ALA A 114 -23.12 -13.85 27.67
N GLN A 115 -24.08 -14.78 27.55
CA GLN A 115 -25.34 -14.54 26.83
C GLN A 115 -26.26 -13.56 27.57
N CYS A 116 -26.11 -13.46 28.90
CA CYS A 116 -26.82 -12.51 29.74
C CYS A 116 -25.93 -12.10 30.94
N GLY A 117 -26.02 -10.84 31.38
CA GLY A 117 -25.26 -10.33 32.52
C GLY A 117 -23.79 -10.03 32.20
N LEU A 118 -22.90 -10.15 33.19
CA LEU A 118 -21.48 -9.81 33.06
C LEU A 118 -20.70 -10.92 32.37
N GLY A 119 -19.91 -10.54 31.37
CA GLY A 119 -18.97 -11.42 30.67
C GLY A 119 -17.69 -10.72 30.29
N GLN A 120 -16.90 -11.37 29.43
CA GLN A 120 -15.68 -10.82 28.85
C GLN A 120 -15.76 -10.86 27.33
N GLN A 121 -15.17 -9.87 26.69
CA GLN A 121 -14.99 -9.85 25.24
C GLN A 121 -13.52 -9.65 24.91
N MET A 122 -13.10 -10.23 23.80
CA MET A 122 -11.72 -10.16 23.32
C MET A 122 -11.67 -9.44 21.99
N ARG A 123 -10.56 -8.76 21.71
CA ARG A 123 -10.27 -8.16 20.40
C ARG A 123 -8.84 -8.48 19.98
N THR A 124 -8.58 -8.35 18.69
CA THR A 124 -7.22 -8.41 18.17
C THR A 124 -6.47 -7.12 18.51
N VAL A 125 -5.22 -7.26 18.94
CA VAL A 125 -4.31 -6.14 19.19
C VAL A 125 -2.98 -6.50 18.54
N GLN A 126 -2.64 -5.81 17.47
CA GLN A 126 -1.44 -6.09 16.67
C GLN A 126 -0.60 -4.82 16.54
N CYS A 127 0.72 -4.98 16.66
CA CYS A 127 1.65 -3.91 16.33
C CYS A 127 1.94 -3.99 14.83
N LEU A 128 1.57 -2.94 14.10
CA LEU A 128 1.74 -2.88 12.65
C LEU A 128 2.67 -1.73 12.26
N SER A 129 3.54 -1.99 11.28
CA SER A 129 4.33 -0.97 10.60
C SER A 129 3.44 -0.06 9.75
N TYR A 130 4.01 1.03 9.24
CA TYR A 130 3.30 1.91 8.30
C TYR A 130 2.88 1.22 6.99
N THR A 131 3.47 0.07 6.64
CA THR A 131 3.08 -0.76 5.48
C THR A 131 2.00 -1.79 5.82
N GLY A 132 1.56 -1.86 7.08
CA GLY A 132 0.59 -2.86 7.55
C GLY A 132 1.20 -4.22 7.87
N GLN A 133 2.53 -4.35 7.85
CA GLN A 133 3.22 -5.58 8.23
C GLN A 133 3.33 -5.69 9.75
N ALA A 134 3.30 -6.90 10.29
CA ALA A 134 3.51 -7.13 11.72
C ALA A 134 4.89 -6.64 12.16
N SER A 135 4.93 -5.95 13.29
CA SER A 135 6.14 -5.39 13.90
C SER A 135 6.16 -5.69 15.40
N SER A 136 7.35 -5.62 16.01
CA SER A 136 7.56 -5.73 17.46
C SER A 136 8.15 -4.44 18.06
N GLU A 137 8.20 -3.36 17.30
CA GLU A 137 8.85 -2.10 17.70
C GLU A 137 7.85 -1.11 18.34
N CYS A 138 6.59 -1.49 18.55
CA CYS A 138 5.64 -0.66 19.26
C CYS A 138 6.00 -0.59 20.75
N LEU A 139 5.76 0.56 21.38
CA LEU A 139 5.89 0.70 22.83
C LEU A 139 4.81 -0.13 23.54
N GLU A 140 5.22 -1.07 24.39
CA GLU A 140 4.31 -1.91 25.17
C GLU A 140 3.50 -1.10 26.20
N THR A 141 4.02 0.04 26.68
CA THR A 141 3.32 0.91 27.65
C THR A 141 2.02 1.50 27.12
N VAL A 142 1.88 1.61 25.80
CA VAL A 142 0.68 2.12 25.12
C VAL A 142 -0.14 1.00 24.48
N ARG A 143 0.16 -0.26 24.80
CA ARG A 143 -0.56 -1.41 24.25
C ARG A 143 -2.02 -1.41 24.73
N PRO A 144 -3.00 -1.34 23.83
CA PRO A 144 -4.41 -1.40 24.22
C PRO A 144 -4.78 -2.76 24.82
N PRO A 145 -5.79 -2.83 25.71
CA PRO A 145 -6.24 -4.10 26.26
C PRO A 145 -6.80 -5.00 25.16
N SER A 146 -6.41 -6.28 25.19
CA SER A 146 -6.95 -7.32 24.30
C SER A 146 -8.24 -7.94 24.85
N MET A 147 -8.55 -7.70 26.12
CA MET A 147 -9.73 -8.22 26.81
C MET A 147 -10.36 -7.11 27.65
N GLN A 148 -11.68 -7.03 27.65
CA GLN A 148 -12.43 -6.16 28.56
C GLN A 148 -13.70 -6.82 29.06
N GLN A 149 -14.27 -6.26 30.12
CA GLN A 149 -15.59 -6.65 30.60
C GLN A 149 -16.69 -6.12 29.67
N CYS A 150 -17.75 -6.92 29.54
CA CYS A 150 -18.96 -6.58 28.80
C CYS A 150 -20.19 -6.97 29.61
N GLU A 151 -21.32 -6.35 29.31
CA GLU A 151 -22.60 -6.67 29.91
C GLU A 151 -23.64 -6.92 28.81
N SER A 152 -24.17 -8.13 28.75
CA SER A 152 -25.26 -8.49 27.85
C SER A 152 -26.60 -8.29 28.55
N LYS A 153 -27.55 -7.67 27.85
CA LYS A 153 -28.89 -7.43 28.38
C LYS A 153 -29.59 -8.78 28.58
N CYS A 154 -30.03 -9.03 29.81
CA CYS A 154 -30.90 -10.16 30.11
C CYS A 154 -32.31 -9.79 29.63
N ASP A 155 -32.77 -10.39 28.53
CA ASP A 155 -34.18 -10.26 28.19
C ASP A 155 -35.00 -11.06 29.22
N SER A 156 -35.87 -10.36 29.93
CA SER A 156 -36.67 -10.94 31.03
C SER A 156 -37.94 -11.60 30.51
N THR A 157 -38.12 -11.68 29.19
CA THR A 157 -39.27 -12.37 28.63
C THR A 157 -39.06 -13.88 28.77
N PRO A 158 -39.87 -14.57 29.59
CA PRO A 158 -39.96 -16.00 29.44
C PRO A 158 -40.39 -16.25 28.00
N ILE A 159 -39.65 -17.08 27.28
CA ILE A 159 -40.18 -17.75 26.10
C ILE A 159 -41.53 -18.30 26.55
N SER A 160 -42.63 -17.72 26.05
CA SER A 160 -43.98 -18.21 26.32
C SER A 160 -44.19 -19.51 25.53
N ASN A 161 -43.34 -20.51 25.78
CA ASN A 161 -43.77 -21.87 25.64
C ASN A 161 -44.50 -22.18 26.94
N THR A 162 -45.79 -22.40 26.76
CA THR A 162 -46.71 -23.07 27.66
C THR A 162 -46.14 -24.43 28.09
N GLU A 163 -45.06 -24.42 28.85
CA GLU A 163 -44.58 -25.57 29.59
C GLU A 163 -44.88 -25.29 31.06
N GLU A 164 -45.77 -26.10 31.62
CA GLU A 164 -46.16 -26.11 33.02
C GLU A 164 -44.96 -25.86 33.92
N CYS A 165 -45.06 -24.90 34.85
CA CYS A 165 -43.93 -24.61 35.72
C CYS A 165 -43.54 -25.86 36.51
N LYS A 166 -42.27 -26.25 36.39
CA LYS A 166 -41.68 -27.46 36.97
C LYS A 166 -40.46 -27.06 37.79
N ASP A 167 -40.35 -27.66 38.98
CA ASP A 167 -39.18 -27.51 39.82
C ASP A 167 -37.97 -28.19 39.18
N VAL A 168 -36.87 -27.44 39.04
CA VAL A 168 -35.63 -27.90 38.41
C VAL A 168 -34.98 -29.06 39.18
N ASN A 169 -35.12 -29.09 40.51
CA ASN A 169 -34.69 -30.23 41.33
C ASN A 169 -35.55 -30.36 42.60
N LYS A 170 -36.47 -31.33 42.56
CA LYS A 170 -37.48 -31.61 43.58
C LYS A 170 -36.92 -32.28 44.85
N VAL A 171 -35.74 -32.90 44.77
CA VAL A 171 -35.25 -33.80 45.84
C VAL A 171 -34.38 -33.06 46.85
N ALA A 172 -33.49 -32.17 46.38
CA ALA A 172 -32.53 -31.49 47.26
C ALA A 172 -32.62 -29.97 47.15
N TYR A 173 -32.58 -29.43 45.94
CA TYR A 173 -32.41 -28.00 45.73
C TYR A 173 -33.64 -27.19 46.17
N CYS A 174 -34.83 -27.50 45.64
CA CYS A 174 -36.03 -26.73 45.94
C CYS A 174 -36.50 -26.82 47.40
N PRO A 175 -36.40 -27.99 48.09
CA PRO A 175 -36.63 -28.06 49.53
C PRO A 175 -35.70 -27.16 50.36
N LEU A 176 -34.43 -27.00 49.95
CA LEU A 176 -33.49 -26.09 50.61
C LEU A 176 -33.86 -24.62 50.35
N VAL A 177 -34.29 -24.29 49.13
CA VAL A 177 -34.79 -22.94 48.78
C VAL A 177 -35.96 -22.53 49.68
N LEU A 178 -36.91 -23.44 49.91
CA LEU A 178 -38.02 -23.21 50.83
C LEU A 178 -37.55 -23.11 52.29
N LYS A 179 -36.72 -24.07 52.74
CA LYS A 179 -36.20 -24.14 54.11
C LYS A 179 -35.44 -22.88 54.52
N PHE A 180 -34.68 -22.28 53.60
CA PHE A 180 -33.90 -21.05 53.83
C PHE A 180 -34.61 -19.76 53.40
N LYS A 181 -35.92 -19.81 53.09
CA LYS A 181 -36.75 -18.64 52.71
C LYS A 181 -36.24 -17.85 51.50
N PHE A 182 -35.65 -18.54 50.53
CA PHE A 182 -35.15 -17.92 49.30
C PHE A 182 -36.24 -17.72 48.22
N CYS A 183 -37.48 -18.20 48.46
CA CYS A 183 -38.63 -17.99 47.59
C CYS A 183 -39.00 -16.51 47.34
N SER A 184 -38.52 -15.59 48.19
CA SER A 184 -38.67 -14.15 48.00
C SER A 184 -37.91 -13.58 46.80
N ARG A 185 -36.93 -14.31 46.26
CA ARG A 185 -36.13 -13.87 45.10
C ARG A 185 -36.65 -14.52 43.82
N ALA A 186 -36.88 -13.69 42.79
CA ALA A 186 -37.45 -14.11 41.51
C ALA A 186 -36.71 -15.28 40.85
N TYR A 187 -35.37 -15.30 40.93
CA TYR A 187 -34.53 -16.38 40.40
C TYR A 187 -34.90 -17.75 40.99
N PHE A 188 -35.02 -17.86 42.31
CA PHE A 188 -35.37 -19.11 42.97
C PHE A 188 -36.83 -19.48 42.73
N ARG A 189 -37.72 -18.49 42.57
CA ARG A 189 -39.13 -18.70 42.24
C ARG A 189 -39.34 -19.24 40.82
N GLN A 190 -38.49 -18.85 39.87
CA GLN A 190 -38.51 -19.43 38.51
C GLN A 190 -38.01 -20.89 38.51
N MET A 191 -36.93 -21.18 39.25
CA MET A 191 -36.33 -22.52 39.32
C MET A 191 -37.14 -23.51 40.15
N CYS A 192 -37.88 -23.04 41.16
CA CYS A 192 -38.61 -23.86 42.14
C CYS A 192 -40.07 -23.39 42.26
N CYS A 193 -40.71 -23.18 41.12
CA CYS A 193 -42.03 -22.57 41.02
C CYS A 193 -43.15 -23.34 41.76
N LYS A 194 -43.13 -24.68 41.78
CA LYS A 194 -44.10 -25.48 42.57
C LYS A 194 -43.77 -25.47 44.05
N THR A 195 -42.49 -25.59 44.42
CA THR A 195 -42.07 -25.57 45.83
C THR A 195 -42.30 -24.21 46.51
N CYS A 196 -42.22 -23.11 45.76
CA CYS A 196 -42.48 -21.75 46.26
C CYS A 196 -43.93 -21.29 46.05
N GLN A 197 -44.86 -22.19 45.68
CA GLN A 197 -46.25 -21.85 45.42
C GLN A 197 -47.00 -21.63 46.75
N GLY A 198 -46.99 -20.39 47.25
CA GLY A 198 -47.69 -19.99 48.49
C GLY A 198 -46.82 -19.37 49.59
N HIS A 199 -45.56 -19.07 49.30
CA HIS A 199 -44.59 -18.42 50.21
C HIS A 199 -43.91 -17.22 49.53
#